data_AF-A0A820P873-F1
#
_entry.id   AF-A0A820P873-F1
#
_cell.length_a   1.000
_cell.length_b   1.000
_cell.length_c   1.000
_cell.angle_alpha   90.00
_cell.angle_beta   90.00
_cell.angle_gamma   90.00
#
_symmetry.space_group_name_H-M   'P 1'
#
loop_
_entity.id
_entity.type
_entity.pdbx_description
1 polymer ?
#
loop_
_entity_poly.entity_id
_entity_poly.type
_entity_poly.pdbx_seq_one_letter_code
_entity_poly.pdbx_strand_id
1 'polypeptide(L)' 'SVVAGGHGAGTGSNQLRYPYSFTWDSSPSSFLIVNHNAHNIVRWQLGTSS' A
#
# COMPACT_ATOMS: atom_id res chain seq x y z
N SER A 1 0.60 -2.34 -14.51
CA SER A 1 1.39 -2.33 -13.26
C SER A 1 0.85 -1.21 -12.40
N VAL A 2 0.10 -1.54 -11.34
CA VAL A 2 -0.34 -0.56 -10.35
C VAL A 2 0.49 -0.78 -9.10
N VAL A 3 1.29 0.22 -8.73
CA VAL A 3 2.00 0.27 -7.44
C VAL A 3 1.09 0.94 -6.40
N ALA A 4 1.32 0.69 -5.12
CA ALA A 4 0.49 1.21 -4.03
C ALA A 4 0.46 2.75 -3.90
N GLY A 5 1.20 3.49 -4.74
CA GLY A 5 1.33 4.95 -4.69
C GLY A 5 1.47 5.60 -6.07
N GLY A 6 1.92 6.86 -6.10
CA GLY A 6 2.18 7.63 -7.33
C GLY A 6 1.00 8.45 -7.86
N HIS A 7 -0.20 8.34 -7.27
CA HIS A 7 -1.41 9.05 -7.72
C HIS A 7 -1.92 10.09 -6.69
N GLY A 8 -0.99 10.73 -6.01
CA GLY A 8 -1.26 11.71 -4.96
C GLY A 8 -1.63 11.10 -3.61
N ALA A 9 -1.97 11.98 -2.68
CA ALA A 9 -2.24 11.63 -1.29
C ALA A 9 -3.69 11.18 -1.08
N GLY A 10 -3.90 10.02 -0.47
CA GLY A 10 -5.24 9.51 -0.21
C GLY A 10 -5.29 8.09 0.34
N THR A 11 -6.47 7.48 0.22
CA THR A 11 -6.82 6.12 0.67
C THR A 11 -7.13 5.17 -0.49
N GLY A 12 -7.03 5.64 -1.74
CA GLY A 12 -7.19 4.80 -2.93
C GLY A 12 -6.09 3.74 -3.06
N SER A 13 -6.34 2.70 -3.85
CA SER A 13 -5.43 1.55 -4.03
C SER A 13 -4.06 1.89 -4.63
N ASN A 14 -3.93 3.07 -5.23
CA ASN A 14 -2.71 3.63 -5.82
C ASN A 14 -2.30 4.98 -5.18
N GLN A 15 -2.79 5.26 -3.97
CA GLN A 15 -2.53 6.49 -3.22
C GLN A 15 -1.95 6.19 -1.85
N LEU A 16 -1.00 7.04 -1.41
CA LEU A 16 -0.45 7.02 -0.06
C LEU A 16 -0.35 8.44 0.48
N ARG A 17 -0.64 8.61 1.76
CA ARG A 17 -0.64 9.88 2.50
C ARG A 17 0.38 9.79 3.65
N TYR A 18 1.61 10.23 3.39
CA TYR A 18 2.75 10.16 4.31
C TYR A 18 2.97 8.74 4.88
N PRO A 19 3.34 7.74 4.05
CA PRO A 19 3.65 6.42 4.57
C PRO A 19 4.89 6.46 5.48
N TYR A 20 4.85 5.75 6.60
CA TYR A 20 5.94 5.78 7.60
C TYR A 20 6.85 4.55 7.54
N SER A 21 6.27 3.37 7.29
CA SER A 21 6.99 2.10 7.25
C SER A 21 6.24 1.08 6.41
N PHE A 22 6.92 -0.01 6.04
CA PHE A 22 6.33 -1.18 5.39
C PHE A 22 6.95 -2.47 5.95
N THR A 23 6.20 -3.56 5.86
CA THR A 23 6.69 -4.90 6.17
C THR A 23 6.17 -5.92 5.16
N TRP A 24 6.89 -7.02 5.03
CA TRP A 24 6.48 -8.16 4.22
C TRP A 24 5.55 -9.08 5.03
N ASP A 25 4.41 -9.41 4.46
CA ASP A 25 3.49 -10.45 4.90
C ASP A 25 3.64 -11.65 3.96
N SER A 26 4.15 -12.75 4.48
CA SER A 26 4.41 -13.96 3.68
C SER A 26 3.14 -14.77 3.40
N SER A 27 2.02 -14.50 4.08
CA SER A 27 0.77 -15.24 3.89
C SER A 27 -0.45 -14.36 4.21
N PRO A 28 -1.04 -13.68 3.20
CA PRO A 28 -0.75 -13.76 1.77
C PRO A 28 0.47 -12.92 1.37
N SER A 29 1.25 -13.38 0.37
CA SER A 29 2.40 -12.68 -0.24
C SER A 29 2.10 -11.21 -0.60
N SER A 30 2.32 -10.31 0.34
CA SER A 30 1.92 -8.91 0.25
C SER A 30 2.81 -8.00 1.07
N PHE A 31 2.86 -6.72 0.68
CA PHE A 31 3.41 -5.67 1.53
C PHE A 31 2.29 -5.04 2.34
N LEU A 32 2.51 -4.89 3.64
CA LEU A 32 1.69 -4.06 4.51
C LEU A 32 2.39 -2.72 4.69
N ILE A 33 1.69 -1.62 4.39
CA ILE A 33 2.24 -0.26 4.42
C ILE A 33 1.46 0.55 5.45
N VAL A 34 2.17 1.18 6.37
CA VAL A 34 1.59 2.11 7.36
C VAL A 34 1.33 3.44 6.67
N ASN A 35 0.08 3.68 6.27
CA ASN A 35 -0.34 4.90 5.57
C ASN A 35 -0.72 5.98 6.59
N HIS A 36 0.29 6.53 7.26
CA HIS A 36 0.18 7.23 8.54
C HIS A 36 -0.88 8.35 8.57
N ASN A 37 -0.81 9.31 7.65
CA ASN A 37 -1.73 10.46 7.67
C ASN A 37 -3.11 10.14 7.05
N ALA A 38 -3.30 8.94 6.52
CA ALA A 38 -4.61 8.41 6.14
C ALA A 38 -5.23 7.50 7.21
N HIS A 39 -4.50 7.24 8.30
CA HIS A 39 -4.96 6.43 9.43
C HIS A 39 -5.40 5.01 9.04
N ASN A 40 -4.76 4.40 8.03
CA ASN A 40 -5.04 3.03 7.61
C ASN A 40 -3.76 2.23 7.31
N ILE A 41 -3.93 0.92 7.15
CA ILE A 41 -2.91 0.01 6.63
C ILE A 41 -3.29 -0.38 5.20
N VAL A 42 -2.37 -0.22 4.26
CA VAL A 42 -2.55 -0.64 2.88
C VAL A 42 -1.90 -2.02 2.71
N ARG A 43 -2.67 -3.01 2.26
CA ARG A 43 -2.14 -4.31 1.83
C ARG A 43 -1.99 -4.29 0.31
N TRP A 44 -0.76 -4.41 -0.18
CA TRP A 44 -0.45 -4.49 -1.61
C TRP A 44 0.06 -5.89 -1.95
N GLN A 45 -0.76 -6.68 -2.63
CA GLN A 45 -0.46 -8.06 -3.00
C GLN A 45 0.43 -8.11 -4.23
N LEU A 46 1.50 -8.91 -4.18
CA LEU A 46 2.34 -9.17 -5.36
C LEU A 46 1.61 -10.09 -6.34
N GLY A 47 1.74 -9.81 -7.63
CA GLY A 47 1.15 -10.65 -8.68
C GLY A 47 -0.32 -10.38 -8.99
N THR A 48 -0.92 -9.33 -8.42
CA THR A 48 -2.20 -8.80 -8.91
C THR A 48 -1.96 -8.05 -10.23
N SER A 49 -1.93 -8.79 -11.33
CA SER A 49 -2.19 -8.21 -12.65
C SER A 49 -3.65 -7.79 -12.71
N SER A 50 -3.88 -6.57 -13.20
CA SER A 50 -5.22 -6.03 -13.51
C SER A 50 -5.93 -6.91 -14.52
#